data_AF-A0A928SIJ8-F1
#
_entry.id   AF-A0A928SIJ8-F1
#
_cell.length_a   1.000
_cell.length_b   1.000
_cell.length_c   1.000
_cell.angle_alpha   90.00
_cell.angle_beta   90.00
_cell.angle_gamma   90.00
#
_symmetry.space_group_name_H-M   'P 1'
#
loop_
_entity.id
_entity.type
_entity.pdbx_description
1 polymer ?
#
loop_
_entity_poly.entity_id
_entity_poly.type
_entity_poly.pdbx_seq_one_letter_code
_entity_poly.pdbx_strand_id
1 'polypeptide(L)'
;MSVTITLPDEIANPLQAQAEAKQVSLDKLVTDLLTNVLATDQEEDELEALVARIKATPPNPANIHPPTASLAELLLNSPEDPDFDLEAWNREWAKVEAEIKAIERADDIAEGRG
;
A
#
# COMPACT_ATOMS: atom_id res chain seq x y z
N MET A 1 -27.81 -15.06 -16.47
CA MET A 1 -28.36 -14.08 -17.42
C MET A 1 -27.22 -13.65 -18.32
N SER A 2 -27.42 -13.59 -19.64
CA SER A 2 -26.39 -13.18 -20.60
C SER A 2 -26.56 -11.69 -20.94
N VAL A 3 -25.47 -10.93 -20.91
CA VAL A 3 -25.43 -9.53 -21.33
C VAL A 3 -24.62 -9.45 -22.63
N THR A 4 -25.21 -8.88 -23.67
CA THR A 4 -24.51 -8.65 -24.93
C THR A 4 -23.94 -7.24 -24.92
N ILE A 5 -22.62 -7.13 -25.08
CA ILE A 5 -21.89 -5.86 -25.14
C ILE A 5 -21.23 -5.75 -26.51
N THR A 6 -21.44 -4.63 -27.20
CA THR A 6 -20.78 -4.34 -28.47
C THR A 6 -19.55 -3.50 -28.19
N LEU A 7 -18.37 -4.00 -28.54
CA LEU A 7 -17.10 -3.31 -28.36
C LEU A 7 -16.56 -2.82 -29.70
N PRO A 8 -15.91 -1.64 -29.75
CA PRO A 8 -15.15 -1.21 -30.92
C PRO A 8 -14.02 -2.20 -31.28
N ASP A 9 -13.73 -2.34 -32.58
CA ASP A 9 -12.72 -3.29 -33.09
C ASP A 9 -11.31 -3.03 -32.50
N GLU A 10 -11.02 -1.78 -32.16
CA GLU A 10 -9.78 -1.36 -31.51
C GLU A 10 -9.59 -1.95 -30.09
N ILE A 11 -10.68 -2.35 -29.42
CA ILE A 11 -10.65 -2.99 -28.10
C ILE A 11 -10.87 -4.50 -28.21
N ALA A 12 -11.72 -4.94 -29.15
CA ALA A 12 -12.04 -6.35 -29.36
C ALA A 12 -10.81 -7.17 -29.82
N ASN A 13 -10.01 -6.63 -30.75
CA ASN A 13 -8.84 -7.33 -31.29
C ASN A 13 -7.74 -7.57 -30.23
N PRO A 14 -7.34 -6.57 -29.42
CA PRO A 14 -6.40 -6.80 -28.31
C PRO A 14 -6.92 -7.73 -27.23
N LEU A 15 -8.22 -7.67 -26.90
CA LEU A 15 -8.82 -8.57 -25.91
C LEU A 15 -8.78 -10.02 -26.36
N GLN A 16 -9.07 -10.27 -27.64
CA GLN A 16 -9.01 -11.62 -28.19
C GLN A 16 -7.56 -12.15 -28.21
N ALA A 17 -6.60 -11.33 -28.63
CA ALA A 17 -5.18 -11.70 -28.56
C ALA A 17 -4.71 -11.99 -27.13
N GLN A 18 -5.18 -11.23 -26.13
CA GLN A 18 -4.88 -11.49 -24.73
C GLN A 18 -5.52 -12.78 -24.21
N ALA A 19 -6.75 -13.08 -24.63
CA ALA A 19 -7.44 -14.31 -24.24
C ALA A 19 -6.68 -15.55 -24.76
N GLU A 20 -6.23 -15.49 -26.02
CA GLU A 20 -5.40 -16.53 -26.64
C GLU A 20 -4.04 -16.67 -25.93
N ALA A 21 -3.36 -15.56 -25.64
CA ALA A 21 -2.08 -15.56 -24.94
C ALA A 21 -2.18 -16.15 -23.52
N LYS A 22 -3.31 -15.92 -22.83
CA LYS A 22 -3.58 -16.44 -21.48
C LYS A 22 -4.28 -17.80 -21.48
N GLN A 23 -4.56 -18.38 -22.64
CA GLN A 23 -5.30 -19.65 -22.80
C GLN A 23 -6.63 -19.68 -22.04
N VAL A 24 -7.33 -18.54 -21.99
CA VAL A 24 -8.65 -18.41 -21.37
C VAL A 24 -9.70 -18.05 -22.42
N SER A 25 -10.96 -18.36 -22.16
CA SER A 25 -12.04 -17.88 -23.03
C SER A 25 -12.17 -16.36 -22.93
N LEU A 26 -12.55 -15.73 -24.04
CA LEU A 26 -12.79 -14.29 -24.10
C LEU A 26 -13.82 -13.84 -23.06
N ASP A 27 -14.91 -14.60 -22.91
CA ASP A 27 -15.95 -14.33 -21.92
C ASP A 27 -15.41 -14.33 -20.48
N LYS A 28 -14.50 -15.25 -20.17
CA LYS A 28 -13.89 -15.34 -18.84
C LYS A 28 -12.96 -14.16 -18.61
N LEU A 29 -12.12 -13.82 -19.58
CA LEU A 29 -11.23 -12.67 -19.50
C LEU A 29 -12.01 -11.37 -19.30
N VAL A 30 -13.08 -11.16 -20.09
CA VAL A 30 -13.94 -9.97 -19.99
C VAL A 30 -14.65 -9.92 -18.64
N THR A 31 -15.16 -11.05 -18.15
CA THR A 31 -15.79 -11.13 -16.83
C THR A 31 -14.81 -10.77 -15.72
N ASP A 32 -13.62 -11.37 -15.71
CA ASP A 32 -12.61 -11.11 -14.69
C ASP A 32 -12.17 -9.63 -14.70
N LEU A 33 -12.06 -9.04 -15.90
CA LEU A 33 -11.66 -7.64 -16.06
C LEU A 33 -12.74 -6.68 -15.58
N LEU A 34 -14.01 -6.94 -15.93
CA LEU A 34 -15.14 -6.15 -15.43
C LEU A 34 -15.32 -6.30 -13.91
N THR A 35 -15.16 -7.51 -13.37
CA THR A 35 -15.23 -7.75 -11.93
C THR A 35 -14.13 -7.00 -11.19
N ASN A 36 -12.89 -7.03 -11.68
CA ASN A 36 -11.79 -6.31 -11.04
C ASN A 36 -11.97 -4.79 -11.10
N VAL A 37 -12.40 -4.24 -12.25
CA VAL A 37 -12.63 -2.79 -12.38
C VAL A 37 -13.75 -2.34 -11.43
N LEU A 38 -14.86 -3.08 -11.38
CA LEU A 38 -15.97 -2.77 -10.47
C LEU A 38 -15.59 -2.93 -8.98
N ALA A 39 -14.69 -3.85 -8.64
CA ALA A 39 -14.21 -4.01 -7.27
C ALA A 39 -13.23 -2.89 -6.86
N THR A 40 -12.41 -2.39 -7.79
CA THR A 40 -11.40 -1.37 -7.50
C THR A 40 -12.03 -0.04 -7.09
N ASP A 41 -13.11 0.38 -7.75
CA ASP A 41 -13.86 1.59 -7.38
C ASP A 41 -14.51 1.47 -5.97
N GLN A 42 -14.85 0.26 -5.53
CA GLN A 42 -15.42 0.04 -4.20
C GLN A 42 -14.37 0.13 -3.09
N GLU A 43 -13.13 -0.32 -3.32
CA GLU A 43 -12.08 -0.32 -2.30
C GLU A 43 -11.60 1.11 -1.95
N GLU A 44 -11.51 2.01 -2.93
CA GLU A 44 -11.16 3.42 -2.68
C GLU A 44 -12.27 4.14 -1.90
N ASP A 45 -13.52 3.95 -2.29
CA ASP A 45 -14.70 4.48 -1.58
C ASP A 45 -14.78 3.92 -0.14
N GLU A 46 -14.42 2.65 0.08
CA GLU A 46 -14.40 2.01 1.40
C GLU A 46 -13.29 2.57 2.31
N LEU A 47 -12.10 2.84 1.75
CA LEU A 47 -10.99 3.43 2.51
C LEU A 47 -11.29 4.87 2.92
N GLU A 48 -11.81 5.68 2.02
CA GLU A 48 -12.21 7.05 2.32
C GLU A 48 -13.34 7.09 3.36
N ALA A 49 -14.33 6.21 3.22
CA ALA A 49 -15.41 6.06 4.21
C ALA A 49 -14.88 5.60 5.58
N LEU A 50 -13.89 4.69 5.61
CA LEU A 50 -13.23 4.25 6.83
C LEU A 50 -12.47 5.40 7.50
N VAL A 51 -11.69 6.16 6.74
CA VAL A 51 -10.94 7.32 7.24
C VAL A 51 -11.89 8.39 7.77
N ALA A 52 -12.99 8.68 7.06
CA ALA A 52 -14.02 9.61 7.51
C ALA A 52 -14.66 9.13 8.82
N ARG A 53 -14.95 7.83 8.95
CA ARG A 53 -15.47 7.23 10.19
C ARG A 53 -14.49 7.33 11.34
N ILE A 54 -13.20 7.08 11.12
CA ILE A 54 -12.16 7.22 12.15
C ILE A 54 -12.04 8.67 12.59
N LYS A 55 -11.99 9.63 11.65
CA LYS A 55 -11.91 11.07 11.95
C LYS A 55 -13.14 11.58 12.71
N ALA A 56 -14.33 11.03 12.40
CA ALA A 56 -15.58 11.36 13.08
C ALA A 56 -15.75 10.65 14.42
N THR A 57 -14.89 9.68 14.77
CA THR A 57 -14.98 8.96 16.04
C THR A 57 -14.55 9.90 17.16
N PRO A 58 -15.44 10.21 18.13
CA PRO A 58 -15.07 11.05 19.26
C PRO A 58 -13.99 10.34 20.09
N PRO A 59 -13.09 11.09 20.75
CA PRO A 59 -12.13 10.49 21.68
C PRO A 59 -12.91 9.68 22.72
N ASN A 60 -12.69 8.37 22.76
CA ASN A 60 -13.30 7.53 23.78
C ASN A 60 -12.55 7.73 25.09
N PRO A 61 -13.12 8.41 26.10
CA PRO A 61 -12.41 8.69 27.36
C PRO A 61 -12.00 7.42 28.10
N ALA A 62 -12.70 6.29 27.85
CA ALA A 62 -12.34 5.00 28.41
C ALA A 62 -11.03 4.42 27.84
N ASN A 63 -10.58 4.89 26.67
CA ASN A 63 -9.32 4.48 26.02
C ASN A 63 -8.17 5.46 26.28
N ILE A 64 -8.43 6.57 26.98
CA ILE A 64 -7.40 7.56 27.34
C ILE A 64 -6.93 7.21 28.74
N HIS A 65 -5.82 6.48 28.82
CA HIS A 65 -5.19 6.14 30.08
C HIS A 65 -4.05 7.11 30.38
N PRO A 66 -3.96 7.65 31.60
CA PRO A 66 -2.77 8.38 32.01
C PRO A 66 -1.55 7.43 31.93
N PRO A 67 -0.38 7.95 31.53
CA PRO A 67 0.84 7.15 31.50
C PRO A 67 1.14 6.58 32.88
N THR A 68 1.35 5.27 32.96
CA THR A 68 1.63 4.55 34.22
C THR A 68 3.08 4.68 34.66
N ALA A 69 3.97 5.04 33.74
CA ALA A 69 5.38 5.28 33.94
C ALA A 69 5.90 6.27 32.90
N SER A 70 7.04 6.88 33.19
CA SER A 70 7.79 7.67 32.21
C SER A 70 8.42 6.77 31.15
N LEU A 71 8.63 7.31 29.94
CA LEU A 71 9.34 6.61 28.88
C LEU A 71 10.75 6.17 29.33
N ALA A 72 11.45 7.01 30.10
CA ALA A 72 12.77 6.69 30.64
C ALA A 72 12.72 5.46 31.56
N GLU A 73 11.73 5.36 32.45
CA GLU A 73 11.55 4.20 33.33
C GLU A 73 11.21 2.93 32.54
N LEU A 74 10.39 3.03 31.49
CA LEU A 74 10.05 1.87 30.66
C LEU A 74 11.25 1.37 29.85
N LEU A 75 12.06 2.27 29.31
CA LEU A 75 13.27 1.89 28.57
C LEU A 75 14.33 1.30 29.49
N LEU A 76 14.49 1.83 30.70
CA LEU A 76 15.47 1.34 31.67
C LEU A 76 15.11 -0.04 32.22
N ASN A 77 13.82 -0.36 32.29
CA ASN A 77 13.31 -1.66 32.74
C ASN A 77 12.91 -2.59 31.57
N SER A 78 13.18 -2.20 30.33
CA SER A 78 12.89 -3.05 29.19
C SER A 78 13.83 -4.25 29.20
N PRO A 79 13.35 -5.46 28.87
CA PRO A 79 14.22 -6.61 28.68
C PRO A 79 15.28 -6.25 27.64
N GLU A 80 16.54 -6.36 28.00
CA GLU A 80 17.61 -6.35 27.01
C GLU A 80 17.41 -7.57 26.11
N ASP A 81 17.38 -7.35 24.80
CA ASP A 81 17.41 -8.45 23.84
C ASP A 81 18.85 -8.99 23.79
N PRO A 82 19.10 -10.18 24.34
CA PRO A 82 20.47 -10.73 24.44
C PRO A 82 21.07 -11.05 23.07
N ASP A 83 20.22 -11.17 22.04
CA ASP A 83 20.63 -11.48 20.68
C ASP A 83 20.71 -10.22 19.79
N PHE A 84 20.50 -9.02 20.35
CA PHE A 84 20.56 -7.78 19.60
C PHE A 84 22.00 -7.41 19.21
N ASP A 85 22.29 -7.53 17.92
CA ASP A 85 23.57 -7.12 17.33
C ASP A 85 23.51 -5.66 16.86
N LEU A 86 24.04 -4.76 17.71
CA LEU A 86 24.14 -3.34 17.42
C LEU A 86 25.01 -3.04 16.18
N GLU A 87 26.04 -3.85 15.90
CA GLU A 87 26.91 -3.64 14.75
C GLU A 87 26.20 -4.03 13.45
N ALA A 88 25.47 -5.14 13.45
CA ALA A 88 24.62 -5.53 12.33
C ALA A 88 23.53 -4.48 12.07
N TRP A 89 22.85 -4.02 13.13
CA TRP A 89 21.84 -2.97 13.04
C TRP A 89 22.38 -1.69 12.40
N ASN A 90 23.52 -1.18 12.90
CA ASN A 90 24.13 0.04 12.36
C ASN A 90 24.55 -0.11 10.89
N ARG A 91 24.98 -1.31 10.50
CA ARG A 91 25.35 -1.62 9.11
C ARG A 91 24.13 -1.57 8.18
N GLU A 92 23.02 -2.17 8.58
CA GLU A 92 21.78 -2.10 7.80
C GLU A 92 21.23 -0.66 7.75
N TRP A 93 21.27 0.05 8.87
CA TRP A 93 20.87 1.45 8.93
C TRP A 93 21.67 2.35 7.98
N ALA A 94 23.00 2.16 7.91
CA ALA A 94 23.85 2.90 7.00
C ALA A 94 23.51 2.66 5.52
N LYS A 95 23.03 1.45 5.15
CA LYS A 95 22.56 1.18 3.78
C LYS A 95 21.29 1.96 3.48
N VAL A 96 20.30 1.92 4.39
CA VAL A 96 19.04 2.65 4.25
C VAL A 96 19.30 4.15 4.13
N GLU A 97 20.17 4.73 4.97
CA GLU A 97 20.53 6.14 4.86
C GLU A 97 21.20 6.48 3.52
N ALA A 98 22.03 5.59 2.99
CA ALA A 98 22.67 5.81 1.69
C ALA A 98 21.66 5.76 0.55
N GLU A 99 20.69 4.85 0.61
CA GLU A 99 19.60 4.76 -0.37
C GLU A 99 18.72 6.01 -0.35
N ILE A 100 18.31 6.47 0.83
CA ILE A 100 17.52 7.70 0.98
C ILE A 100 18.29 8.90 0.39
N LYS A 101 19.57 9.06 0.75
CA LYS A 101 20.41 10.13 0.20
C LYS A 101 20.58 10.04 -1.32
N ALA A 102 20.56 8.85 -1.90
CA ALA A 102 20.65 8.67 -3.35
C ALA A 102 19.36 9.10 -4.05
N ILE A 103 18.20 8.78 -3.45
CA ILE A 103 16.89 9.22 -3.94
C ILE A 103 16.77 10.74 -3.84
N GLU A 104 17.08 11.32 -2.68
CA GLU A 104 17.04 12.78 -2.46
C GLU A 104 17.92 13.52 -3.47
N ARG A 105 19.14 13.02 -3.73
CA ARG A 105 20.01 13.61 -4.76
C ARG A 105 19.44 13.49 -6.17
N ALA A 106 18.79 12.38 -6.50
CA ALA A 106 18.18 12.20 -7.81
C ALA A 106 17.02 13.19 -7.99
N ASP A 107 16.22 13.41 -6.95
CA ASP A 107 15.14 14.39 -6.92
C ASP A 107 15.67 15.82 -7.01
N ASP A 108 16.71 16.17 -6.24
CA ASP A 108 17.36 17.50 -6.31
C ASP A 108 17.88 17.84 -7.72
N ILE A 109 18.46 16.85 -8.41
CA ILE A 109 18.91 16.99 -9.81
C ILE A 109 17.71 17.17 -10.75
N ALA A 110 16.64 16.39 -10.58
CA ALA A 110 15.44 16.47 -11.40
C ALA A 110 14.68 17.80 -11.22
N GLU A 111 14.69 18.36 -10.01
CA GLU A 111 14.05 19.63 -9.67
C GLU A 111 14.94 20.87 -9.94
N GLY A 112 16.18 20.68 -10.39
CA GLY A 112 17.09 21.77 -10.71
C GLY A 112 17.59 22.56 -9.48
N ARG A 113 17.65 21.89 -8.32
CA ARG A 113 18.18 22.46 -7.06
C ARG A 113 19.64 22.06 -6.80
N GLY A 114 20.21 21.20 -7.65
CA GLY A 114 21.59 20.69 -7.59
C GLY A 114 22.65 21.60 -8.19
#